data_AF-N4XN32-F1
#
_entry.id   AF-N4XN32-F1
#
_cell.length_a   1.000
_cell.length_b   1.000
_cell.length_c   1.000
_cell.angle_alpha   90.00
_cell.angle_beta   90.00
_cell.angle_gamma   90.00
#
_symmetry.space_group_name_H-M   'P 1'
#
loop_
_entity.id
_entity.type
_entity.pdbx_description
1 polymer ?
#
loop_
_entity_poly.entity_id
_entity_poly.type
_entity_poly.pdbx_seq_one_letter_code
_entity_poly.pdbx_strand_id
1 'polypeptide(L)'
;MIPQDVIEKVLSKAQESASHSWEHSTVFEALLEYRNPSYSVFSPDPFPNGETPRLKIEDIDALRYVRPLIRTDTPALSEDNGSSADPASLCLPALLLAHSPSLSPSTRTTYSTALRRQLDHLLNKTPRFPNGALSHRSAYPSLWSDFIYMGPPMLAYTGACTHDAFLLGESVRQCQLYCEVLGTPSGAWRHIANVSPLPQLSPTTERVKQDDAPWSTSNAWAAAGMARVLATLLNSPFAPHTKPQQRDLRDMIIAIVRAARAADTHPQRLLRNYLDDESAFADVAGTALMAAVVFRVAGLEGESVVLGGEYIEWAVDKMRVVAEHVDVRTGVAAPVVNSLRESQQMPVGEVNPEAQAFIVLLFAAWRDWSQAESSRGGHFSDKV
;
A
#
# COMPACT_ATOMS: atom_id res chain seq x y z
N MET A 1 -8.29 18.11 -11.59
CA MET A 1 -8.49 17.62 -10.21
C MET A 1 -9.73 16.76 -10.22
N ILE A 2 -9.74 15.61 -9.54
CA ILE A 2 -10.93 14.75 -9.49
C ILE A 2 -11.98 15.44 -8.60
N PRO A 3 -13.19 15.75 -9.09
CA PRO A 3 -14.23 16.35 -8.27
C PRO A 3 -14.57 15.48 -7.07
N GLN A 4 -14.91 16.10 -5.93
CA GLN A 4 -15.19 15.35 -4.70
C GLN A 4 -16.35 14.36 -4.89
N ASP A 5 -17.42 14.74 -5.60
CA ASP A 5 -18.55 13.84 -5.88
C ASP A 5 -18.15 12.63 -6.76
N VAL A 6 -17.11 12.77 -7.59
CA VAL A 6 -16.55 11.66 -8.36
C VAL A 6 -15.73 10.75 -7.45
N ILE A 7 -14.90 11.31 -6.55
CA ILE A 7 -14.17 10.53 -5.54
C ILE A 7 -15.12 9.72 -4.64
N GLU A 8 -16.28 10.27 -4.28
CA GLU A 8 -17.30 9.53 -3.53
C GLU A 8 -17.80 8.28 -4.28
N LYS A 9 -18.02 8.40 -5.60
CA LYS A 9 -18.43 7.27 -6.43
C LYS A 9 -17.33 6.23 -6.57
N VAL A 10 -16.09 6.68 -6.81
CA VAL A 10 -14.88 5.82 -6.85
C VAL A 10 -14.76 5.02 -5.56
N LEU A 11 -14.88 5.69 -4.40
CA LEU A 11 -14.82 5.05 -3.09
C LEU A 11 -15.96 4.04 -2.88
N SER A 12 -17.19 4.39 -3.26
CA SER A 12 -18.32 3.45 -3.21
C SER A 12 -18.04 2.20 -4.04
N LYS A 13 -17.47 2.37 -5.25
CA LYS A 13 -17.10 1.25 -6.11
C LYS A 13 -16.03 0.36 -5.48
N ALA A 14 -15.00 0.96 -4.87
CA ALA A 14 -13.96 0.22 -4.15
C ALA A 14 -14.56 -0.65 -3.04
N GLN A 15 -15.48 -0.09 -2.23
CA GLN A 15 -16.15 -0.81 -1.14
C GLN A 15 -17.08 -1.92 -1.63
N GLU A 16 -17.81 -1.68 -2.72
CA GLU A 16 -18.78 -2.62 -3.29
C GLU A 16 -18.12 -3.81 -3.99
N SER A 17 -16.96 -3.62 -4.60
CA SER A 17 -16.31 -4.65 -5.44
C SER A 17 -15.18 -5.41 -4.74
N ALA A 18 -14.66 -4.92 -3.61
CA ALA A 18 -13.62 -5.63 -2.88
C ALA A 18 -14.15 -6.97 -2.35
N SER A 19 -13.37 -8.03 -2.54
CA SER A 19 -13.72 -9.41 -2.22
C SER A 19 -12.57 -10.20 -1.59
N HIS A 20 -11.36 -9.64 -1.56
CA HIS A 20 -10.17 -10.26 -1.01
C HIS A 20 -9.54 -9.43 0.12
N SER A 21 -8.76 -10.08 0.98
CA SER A 21 -8.23 -9.48 2.21
C SER A 21 -7.36 -8.24 1.95
N TRP A 22 -6.49 -8.29 0.95
CA TRP A 22 -5.66 -7.16 0.55
C TRP A 22 -6.47 -6.01 -0.06
N GLU A 23 -7.51 -6.32 -0.84
CA GLU A 23 -8.44 -5.33 -1.38
C GLU A 23 -9.19 -4.63 -0.23
N HIS A 24 -9.72 -5.39 0.72
CA HIS A 24 -10.39 -4.84 1.91
C HIS A 24 -9.45 -3.99 2.77
N SER A 25 -8.21 -4.41 2.97
CA SER A 25 -7.20 -3.61 3.68
C SER A 25 -6.90 -2.30 2.94
N THR A 26 -6.82 -2.34 1.61
CA THR A 26 -6.54 -1.14 0.82
C THR A 26 -7.71 -0.17 0.81
N VAL A 27 -8.94 -0.68 0.76
CA VAL A 27 -10.15 0.14 0.96
C VAL A 27 -10.19 0.72 2.37
N PHE A 28 -9.76 -0.04 3.39
CA PHE A 28 -9.61 0.48 4.74
C PHE A 28 -8.62 1.66 4.81
N GLU A 29 -7.44 1.55 4.20
CA GLU A 29 -6.48 2.67 4.13
C GLU A 29 -7.05 3.86 3.36
N ALA A 30 -7.70 3.63 2.23
CA ALA A 30 -8.35 4.67 1.44
C ALA A 30 -9.42 5.43 2.24
N LEU A 31 -10.26 4.70 2.97
CA LEU A 31 -11.26 5.28 3.87
C LEU A 31 -10.60 6.09 4.99
N LEU A 32 -9.58 5.53 5.63
CA LEU A 32 -8.91 6.17 6.75
C LEU A 32 -8.22 7.47 6.31
N GLU A 33 -7.44 7.42 5.22
CA GLU A 33 -6.74 8.58 4.67
C GLU A 33 -7.70 9.64 4.11
N TYR A 34 -8.80 9.24 3.48
CA TYR A 34 -9.76 10.19 2.93
C TYR A 34 -10.67 10.80 3.98
N ARG A 35 -11.30 10.01 4.86
CA ARG A 35 -12.31 10.46 5.81
C ARG A 35 -11.76 10.87 7.16
N ASN A 36 -10.70 10.21 7.61
CA ASN A 36 -10.16 10.38 8.95
C ASN A 36 -8.63 10.56 8.94
N PRO A 37 -8.09 11.52 8.15
CA PRO A 37 -6.64 11.64 7.90
C PRO A 37 -5.80 11.82 9.16
N SER A 38 -6.37 12.35 10.25
CA SER A 38 -5.68 12.50 11.53
C SER A 38 -5.19 11.17 12.13
N TYR A 39 -5.79 10.05 11.74
CA TYR A 39 -5.43 8.71 12.23
C TYR A 39 -4.63 7.87 11.22
N SER A 40 -4.33 8.43 10.05
CA SER A 40 -3.37 7.83 9.12
C SER A 40 -1.95 7.97 9.65
N VAL A 41 -1.06 7.02 9.32
CA VAL A 41 0.39 7.12 9.62
C VAL A 41 1.06 8.35 9.02
N PHE A 42 0.45 8.97 8.00
CA PHE A 42 0.92 10.20 7.38
C PHE A 42 0.50 11.46 8.14
N SER A 43 -0.30 11.34 9.21
CA SER A 43 -0.64 12.47 10.07
C SER A 43 0.56 12.89 10.92
N PRO A 44 0.60 14.13 11.44
CA PRO A 44 1.68 14.58 12.34
C PRO A 44 1.74 13.86 13.70
N ASP A 45 0.64 13.26 14.15
CA ASP A 45 0.56 12.53 15.44
C ASP A 45 -0.31 11.26 15.31
N PRO A 46 0.18 10.23 14.61
CA PRO A 46 -0.55 8.96 14.43
C PRO A 46 -0.50 8.07 15.68
N PHE A 47 0.41 8.35 16.61
CA PHE A 47 0.63 7.62 17.86
C PHE A 47 0.48 8.57 19.04
N PRO A 48 -0.75 9.00 19.40
CA PRO A 48 -0.94 9.93 20.50
C PRO A 48 -0.36 9.35 21.81
N ASN A 49 0.57 10.09 22.41
CA ASN A 49 1.38 9.66 23.57
C ASN A 49 2.29 8.43 23.31
N GLY A 50 2.62 8.13 22.06
CA GLY A 50 3.40 6.95 21.68
C GLY A 50 2.61 5.63 21.75
N GLU A 51 1.27 5.67 21.87
CA GLU A 51 0.43 4.48 22.00
C GLU A 51 -0.48 4.26 20.78
N THR A 52 -1.06 3.06 20.69
CA THR A 52 -2.15 2.80 19.72
C THR A 52 -3.35 3.71 20.01
N PRO A 53 -3.86 4.47 19.01
CA PRO A 53 -5.01 5.32 19.21
C PRO A 53 -6.27 4.51 19.57
N ARG A 54 -7.05 5.02 20.52
CA ARG A 54 -8.29 4.40 21.00
C ARG A 54 -9.48 4.96 20.24
N LEU A 55 -9.77 4.35 19.09
CA LEU A 55 -10.77 4.85 18.16
C LEU A 55 -12.16 4.25 18.41
N LYS A 56 -13.18 5.10 18.46
CA LYS A 56 -14.59 4.70 18.50
C LYS A 56 -15.02 4.22 17.11
N ILE A 57 -15.56 3.01 17.02
CA ILE A 57 -15.94 2.42 15.72
C ILE A 57 -17.00 3.29 15.03
N GLU A 58 -17.87 3.93 15.78
CA GLU A 58 -18.99 4.74 15.27
C GLU A 58 -18.51 5.98 14.52
N ASP A 59 -17.33 6.49 14.90
CA ASP A 59 -16.75 7.74 14.39
C ASP A 59 -15.80 7.51 13.20
N ILE A 60 -15.41 6.25 12.93
CA ILE A 60 -14.39 5.91 11.92
C ILE A 60 -14.98 5.00 10.83
N ASP A 61 -15.24 5.56 9.66
CA ASP A 61 -15.81 4.86 8.50
C ASP A 61 -15.03 3.61 8.13
N ALA A 62 -13.70 3.72 8.13
CA ALA A 62 -12.79 2.62 7.83
C ALA A 62 -12.99 1.43 8.79
N LEU A 63 -13.15 1.68 10.09
CA LEU A 63 -13.38 0.61 11.09
C LEU A 63 -14.78 0.01 10.96
N ARG A 64 -15.81 0.81 10.64
CA ARG A 64 -17.17 0.28 10.38
C ARG A 64 -17.17 -0.66 9.18
N TYR A 65 -16.48 -0.28 8.11
CA TYR A 65 -16.36 -1.07 6.89
C TYR A 65 -15.63 -2.40 7.11
N VAL A 66 -14.44 -2.37 7.72
CA VAL A 66 -13.56 -3.55 7.76
C VAL A 66 -13.91 -4.55 8.87
N ARG A 67 -14.54 -4.09 9.96
CA ARG A 67 -14.86 -4.93 11.12
C ARG A 67 -15.57 -6.26 10.78
N PRO A 68 -16.66 -6.29 9.98
CA PRO A 68 -17.35 -7.54 9.67
C PRO A 68 -16.54 -8.50 8.78
N LEU A 69 -15.43 -8.03 8.21
CA LEU A 69 -14.60 -8.78 7.26
C LEU A 69 -13.44 -9.51 7.95
N ILE A 70 -13.11 -9.13 9.19
CA ILE A 70 -12.02 -9.73 9.95
C ILE A 70 -12.53 -10.96 10.70
N ARG A 71 -11.95 -12.12 10.38
CA ARG A 71 -12.17 -13.38 11.08
C ARG A 71 -11.29 -13.45 12.32
N THR A 72 -11.88 -13.87 13.44
CA THR A 72 -11.15 -13.97 14.72
C THR A 72 -11.05 -15.39 15.26
N ASP A 73 -11.80 -16.31 14.68
CA ASP A 73 -11.94 -17.73 15.03
C ASP A 73 -11.20 -18.68 14.08
N THR A 74 -10.61 -18.16 13.00
CA THR A 74 -9.78 -18.92 12.04
C THR A 74 -8.28 -18.74 12.28
N PRO A 75 -7.40 -19.59 11.70
CA PRO A 75 -5.96 -19.42 11.85
C PRO A 75 -5.42 -18.04 11.44
N ALA A 76 -5.96 -17.49 10.34
CA ALA A 76 -5.65 -16.16 9.81
C ALA A 76 -6.82 -15.18 9.97
N LEU A 77 -6.59 -13.88 9.74
CA LEU A 77 -7.61 -12.83 9.84
C LEU A 77 -8.63 -12.82 8.69
N SER A 78 -8.36 -13.56 7.62
CA SER A 78 -9.23 -13.77 6.46
C SER A 78 -8.83 -15.08 5.77
N GLU A 79 -9.57 -15.48 4.74
CA GLU A 79 -9.10 -16.49 3.79
C GLU A 79 -7.78 -16.04 3.16
N ASP A 80 -6.84 -16.98 3.10
CA ASP A 80 -5.48 -16.72 2.69
C ASP A 80 -5.27 -16.88 1.18
N ASN A 81 -6.10 -17.67 0.49
CA ASN A 81 -5.97 -18.00 -0.93
C ASN A 81 -4.53 -18.40 -1.32
N GLY A 82 -3.81 -19.03 -0.39
CA GLY A 82 -2.40 -19.43 -0.55
C GLY A 82 -1.35 -18.33 -0.31
N SER A 83 -1.76 -17.12 0.08
CA SER A 83 -0.91 -15.98 0.46
C SER A 83 -0.72 -15.87 1.97
N SER A 84 0.51 -15.75 2.42
CA SER A 84 0.84 -15.44 3.82
C SER A 84 0.77 -13.93 4.10
N ALA A 85 0.85 -13.12 3.05
CA ALA A 85 0.89 -11.66 3.13
C ALA A 85 -0.50 -11.05 3.25
N ASP A 86 -1.45 -11.54 2.45
CA ASP A 86 -2.69 -10.80 2.24
C ASP A 86 -3.58 -10.76 3.48
N PRO A 87 -3.78 -11.86 4.24
CA PRO A 87 -4.46 -11.76 5.53
C PRO A 87 -3.74 -10.88 6.56
N ALA A 88 -2.41 -10.75 6.46
CA ALA A 88 -1.63 -9.90 7.36
C ALA A 88 -1.87 -8.41 7.12
N SER A 89 -2.32 -8.02 5.93
CA SER A 89 -2.73 -6.64 5.62
C SER A 89 -3.87 -6.14 6.52
N LEU A 90 -4.69 -7.05 7.09
CA LEU A 90 -5.79 -6.72 8.00
C LEU A 90 -5.36 -6.56 9.46
N CYS A 91 -4.06 -6.70 9.76
CA CYS A 91 -3.59 -6.60 11.13
C CYS A 91 -3.71 -5.20 11.73
N LEU A 92 -3.49 -4.14 10.95
CA LEU A 92 -3.65 -2.76 11.43
C LEU A 92 -5.09 -2.49 11.89
N PRO A 93 -6.14 -2.74 11.07
CA PRO A 93 -7.50 -2.59 11.56
C PRO A 93 -7.83 -3.54 12.73
N ALA A 94 -7.30 -4.76 12.76
CA ALA A 94 -7.47 -5.66 13.91
C ALA A 94 -6.85 -5.10 15.20
N LEU A 95 -5.68 -4.45 15.12
CA LEU A 95 -5.03 -3.78 16.24
C LEU A 95 -5.86 -2.61 16.77
N LEU A 96 -6.40 -1.78 15.87
CA LEU A 96 -7.27 -0.66 16.23
C LEU A 96 -8.57 -1.14 16.89
N LEU A 97 -9.19 -2.21 16.36
CA LEU A 97 -10.36 -2.85 16.96
C LEU A 97 -10.03 -3.45 18.34
N ALA A 98 -8.87 -4.08 18.51
CA ALA A 98 -8.42 -4.61 19.80
C ALA A 98 -8.29 -3.53 20.89
N HIS A 99 -8.13 -2.26 20.51
CA HIS A 99 -8.03 -1.13 21.44
C HIS A 99 -9.29 -0.24 21.49
N SER A 100 -10.29 -0.51 20.65
CA SER A 100 -11.48 0.33 20.53
C SER A 100 -12.35 0.31 21.80
N PRO A 101 -12.71 1.48 22.37
CA PRO A 101 -13.63 1.55 23.51
C PRO A 101 -15.07 1.14 23.16
N SER A 102 -15.41 1.03 21.86
CA SER A 102 -16.72 0.58 21.36
C SER A 102 -16.95 -0.93 21.57
N LEU A 103 -15.89 -1.69 21.88
CA LEU A 103 -15.96 -3.14 22.06
C LEU A 103 -15.81 -3.54 23.53
N SER A 104 -16.52 -4.60 23.91
CA SER A 104 -16.41 -5.18 25.25
C SER A 104 -14.96 -5.68 25.52
N PRO A 105 -14.53 -5.78 26.80
CA PRO A 105 -13.22 -6.34 27.13
C PRO A 105 -12.95 -7.74 26.54
N SER A 106 -13.98 -8.60 26.48
CA SER A 106 -13.84 -9.93 25.89
C SER A 106 -13.65 -9.86 24.37
N THR A 107 -14.42 -9.03 23.66
CA THR A 107 -14.27 -8.85 22.22
C THR A 107 -12.92 -8.23 21.86
N ARG A 108 -12.41 -7.27 22.65
CA ARG A 108 -11.05 -6.74 22.48
C ARG A 108 -9.98 -7.82 22.63
N THR A 109 -10.13 -8.69 23.63
CA THR A 109 -9.24 -9.85 23.82
C THR A 109 -9.28 -10.81 22.62
N THR A 110 -10.46 -11.01 22.02
CA THR A 110 -10.62 -11.83 20.80
C THR A 110 -9.82 -11.26 19.62
N TYR A 111 -9.95 -9.97 19.33
CA TYR A 111 -9.14 -9.32 18.29
C TYR A 111 -7.64 -9.34 18.60
N SER A 112 -7.24 -9.06 19.85
CA SER A 112 -5.84 -9.13 20.27
C SER A 112 -5.24 -10.53 20.10
N THR A 113 -6.01 -11.57 20.41
CA THR A 113 -5.60 -12.96 20.21
C THR A 113 -5.46 -13.28 18.72
N ALA A 114 -6.42 -12.87 17.90
CA ALA A 114 -6.37 -13.09 16.46
C ALA A 114 -5.18 -12.39 15.79
N LEU A 115 -4.92 -11.13 16.17
CA LEU A 115 -3.74 -10.38 15.74
C LEU A 115 -2.44 -11.11 16.08
N ARG A 116 -2.29 -11.61 17.32
CA ARG A 116 -1.10 -12.36 17.73
C ARG A 116 -0.91 -13.64 16.92
N ARG A 117 -1.99 -14.36 16.61
CA ARG A 117 -1.91 -15.56 15.75
C ARG A 117 -1.45 -15.23 14.33
N GLN A 118 -1.99 -14.16 13.73
CA GLN A 118 -1.61 -13.73 12.39
C GLN A 118 -0.14 -13.29 12.34
N LEU A 119 0.31 -12.54 13.35
CA LEU A 119 1.71 -12.13 13.51
C LEU A 119 2.65 -13.33 13.67
N ASP A 120 2.31 -14.28 14.54
CA ASP A 120 3.09 -15.51 14.73
C ASP A 120 3.17 -16.32 13.44
N HIS A 121 2.05 -16.46 12.73
CA HIS A 121 2.04 -17.14 11.43
C HIS A 121 2.96 -16.45 10.42
N LEU A 122 2.86 -15.13 10.28
CA LEU A 122 3.68 -14.36 9.36
C LEU A 122 5.17 -14.47 9.71
N LEU A 123 5.55 -14.26 10.98
CA LEU A 123 6.96 -14.15 11.37
C LEU A 123 7.65 -15.50 11.53
N ASN A 124 6.93 -16.52 12.00
CA ASN A 124 7.53 -17.77 12.49
C ASN A 124 7.13 -19.00 11.68
N LYS A 125 6.05 -18.95 10.90
CA LYS A 125 5.54 -20.11 10.14
C LYS A 125 5.62 -19.94 8.63
N THR A 126 5.65 -18.71 8.15
CA THR A 126 5.76 -18.40 6.73
C THR A 126 7.13 -18.85 6.20
N PRO A 127 7.19 -19.54 5.05
CA PRO A 127 8.44 -19.89 4.42
C PRO A 127 9.32 -18.65 4.21
N ARG A 128 10.64 -18.82 4.26
CA ARG A 128 11.58 -17.74 3.98
C ARG A 128 12.37 -18.02 2.71
N PHE A 129 12.62 -16.98 1.94
CA PHE A 129 13.56 -17.00 0.83
C PHE A 129 15.00 -17.19 1.37
N PRO A 130 15.97 -17.67 0.59
CA PRO A 130 17.32 -17.93 1.07
C PRO A 130 18.03 -16.76 1.76
N ASN A 131 17.72 -15.50 1.40
CA ASN A 131 18.26 -14.31 2.06
C ASN A 131 17.53 -13.95 3.37
N GLY A 132 16.50 -14.71 3.76
CA GLY A 132 15.71 -14.51 4.98
C GLY A 132 14.43 -13.71 4.80
N ALA A 133 14.12 -13.26 3.57
CA ALA A 133 12.86 -12.57 3.27
C ALA A 133 11.66 -13.48 3.55
N LEU A 134 10.62 -12.95 4.18
CA LEU A 134 9.35 -13.63 4.37
C LEU A 134 8.68 -13.84 3.01
N SER A 135 8.21 -15.06 2.75
CA SER A 135 7.49 -15.38 1.54
C SER A 135 6.14 -14.67 1.48
N HIS A 136 5.72 -14.30 0.27
CA HIS A 136 4.36 -13.91 -0.03
C HIS A 136 3.42 -15.13 -0.08
N ARG A 137 3.93 -16.32 -0.42
CA ARG A 137 3.15 -17.57 -0.47
C ARG A 137 3.33 -18.41 0.79
N SER A 138 2.24 -18.96 1.31
CA SER A 138 2.24 -19.79 2.52
C SER A 138 2.86 -21.18 2.31
N ALA A 139 2.86 -21.69 1.08
CA ALA A 139 3.26 -23.07 0.78
C ALA A 139 4.73 -23.22 0.38
N TYR A 140 5.37 -22.17 -0.13
CA TYR A 140 6.75 -22.21 -0.63
C TYR A 140 7.36 -20.81 -0.65
N PRO A 141 8.71 -20.67 -0.64
CA PRO A 141 9.36 -19.37 -0.76
C PRO A 141 9.12 -18.73 -2.15
N SER A 142 8.43 -17.60 -2.15
CA SER A 142 8.13 -16.79 -3.32
C SER A 142 8.01 -15.33 -2.89
N LEU A 143 8.82 -14.44 -3.47
CA LEU A 143 8.78 -13.01 -3.19
C LEU A 143 7.94 -12.33 -4.25
N TRP A 144 6.86 -11.66 -3.84
CA TRP A 144 6.04 -10.82 -4.70
C TRP A 144 6.15 -9.39 -4.17
N SER A 145 6.52 -8.42 -5.01
CA SER A 145 6.71 -7.02 -4.60
C SER A 145 5.55 -6.44 -3.78
N ASP A 146 4.34 -6.93 -4.05
CA ASP A 146 3.06 -6.65 -3.39
C ASP A 146 3.10 -6.89 -1.88
N PHE A 147 3.91 -7.87 -1.42
CA PHE A 147 4.14 -8.15 0.00
C PHE A 147 4.49 -6.90 0.80
N ILE A 148 5.22 -5.97 0.19
CA ILE A 148 5.71 -4.76 0.85
C ILE A 148 4.59 -3.82 1.27
N TYR A 149 3.43 -3.85 0.61
CA TYR A 149 2.26 -3.10 1.09
C TYR A 149 1.51 -3.83 2.21
N MET A 150 1.55 -5.16 2.21
CA MET A 150 0.72 -6.00 3.10
C MET A 150 1.37 -6.24 4.46
N GLY A 151 2.66 -6.58 4.48
CA GLY A 151 3.37 -7.04 5.68
C GLY A 151 4.11 -5.92 6.43
N PRO A 152 5.15 -5.31 5.84
CA PRO A 152 6.00 -4.35 6.54
C PRO A 152 5.28 -3.20 7.25
N PRO A 153 4.25 -2.54 6.67
CA PRO A 153 3.56 -1.45 7.36
C PRO A 153 2.94 -1.87 8.68
N MET A 154 2.36 -3.08 8.77
CA MET A 154 1.76 -3.54 10.02
C MET A 154 2.84 -3.85 11.07
N LEU A 155 4.00 -4.37 10.66
CA LEU A 155 5.11 -4.65 11.57
C LEU A 155 5.65 -3.35 12.15
N ALA A 156 5.83 -2.33 11.30
CA ALA A 156 6.27 -1.01 11.72
C ALA A 156 5.28 -0.38 12.69
N TYR A 157 3.99 -0.37 12.35
CA TYR A 157 2.95 0.24 13.18
C TYR A 157 2.81 -0.45 14.53
N THR A 158 2.80 -1.79 14.52
CA THR A 158 2.73 -2.59 15.75
C THR A 158 3.97 -2.34 16.60
N GLY A 159 5.16 -2.38 16.02
CA GLY A 159 6.41 -2.12 16.72
C GLY A 159 6.47 -0.73 17.36
N ALA A 160 5.99 0.29 16.65
CA ALA A 160 5.88 1.65 17.20
C ALA A 160 4.93 1.68 18.42
N CYS A 161 3.74 1.09 18.29
CA CYS A 161 2.74 1.07 19.37
C CYS A 161 3.15 0.25 20.59
N THR A 162 3.82 -0.88 20.39
CA THR A 162 4.20 -1.81 21.46
C THR A 162 5.63 -1.59 21.95
N HIS A 163 6.31 -0.57 21.44
CA HIS A 163 7.71 -0.29 21.73
C HIS A 163 8.64 -1.48 21.44
N ASP A 164 8.33 -2.23 20.39
CA ASP A 164 9.06 -3.43 19.99
C ASP A 164 10.06 -3.09 18.86
N ALA A 165 11.32 -2.93 19.26
CA ALA A 165 12.42 -2.63 18.34
C ALA A 165 12.68 -3.76 17.32
N PHE A 166 12.35 -5.02 17.65
CA PHE A 166 12.47 -6.13 16.71
C PHE A 166 11.47 -5.97 15.58
N LEU A 167 10.20 -5.68 15.87
CA LEU A 167 9.17 -5.48 14.83
C LEU A 167 9.49 -4.27 13.95
N LEU A 168 9.97 -3.17 14.54
CA LEU A 168 10.45 -2.01 13.77
C LEU A 168 11.62 -2.38 12.85
N GLY A 169 12.63 -3.07 13.37
CA GLY A 169 13.78 -3.53 12.59
C GLY A 169 13.39 -4.51 11.48
N GLU A 170 12.52 -5.47 11.77
CA GLU A 170 12.06 -6.48 10.81
C GLU A 170 11.23 -5.83 9.70
N SER A 171 10.43 -4.80 9.99
CA SER A 171 9.66 -4.07 8.96
C SER A 171 10.58 -3.49 7.85
N VAL A 172 11.67 -2.85 8.25
CA VAL A 172 12.66 -2.26 7.33
C VAL A 172 13.46 -3.35 6.63
N ARG A 173 13.89 -4.35 7.41
CA ARG A 173 14.69 -5.47 6.90
C ARG A 173 13.95 -6.21 5.79
N GLN A 174 12.64 -6.44 5.93
CA GLN A 174 11.86 -7.08 4.88
C GLN A 174 11.84 -6.25 3.58
N CYS A 175 11.76 -4.92 3.67
CA CYS A 175 11.88 -4.05 2.50
C CYS A 175 13.26 -4.19 1.82
N GLN A 176 14.34 -4.18 2.60
CA GLN A 176 15.71 -4.33 2.09
C GLN A 176 15.93 -5.70 1.42
N LEU A 177 15.45 -6.78 2.05
CA LEU A 177 15.62 -8.15 1.54
C LEU A 177 14.80 -8.39 0.26
N TYR A 178 13.65 -7.75 0.13
CA TYR A 178 12.89 -7.75 -1.13
C TYR A 178 13.61 -6.94 -2.20
N CYS A 179 14.14 -5.76 -1.88
CA CYS A 179 14.92 -4.94 -2.82
C CYS A 179 16.18 -5.67 -3.33
N GLU A 180 16.87 -6.41 -2.46
CA GLU A 180 18.05 -7.21 -2.82
C GLU A 180 17.74 -8.22 -3.93
N VAL A 181 16.55 -8.84 -3.89
CA VAL A 181 16.16 -9.88 -4.85
C VAL A 181 15.42 -9.31 -6.04
N LEU A 182 14.44 -8.43 -5.82
CA LEU A 182 13.53 -7.94 -6.85
C LEU A 182 14.04 -6.67 -7.53
N GLY A 183 14.88 -5.87 -6.88
CA GLY A 183 15.40 -4.65 -7.45
C GLY A 183 16.22 -4.89 -8.72
N THR A 184 16.09 -3.98 -9.67
CA THR A 184 16.83 -4.01 -10.94
C THR A 184 17.73 -2.77 -11.08
N PRO A 185 18.72 -2.78 -12.00
CA PRO A 185 19.58 -1.62 -12.22
C PRO A 185 18.84 -0.33 -12.65
N SER A 186 17.62 -0.43 -13.18
CA SER A 186 16.81 0.75 -13.52
C SER A 186 16.22 1.46 -12.30
N GLY A 187 16.19 0.78 -11.14
CA GLY A 187 15.49 1.21 -9.93
C GLY A 187 14.10 0.61 -9.78
N ALA A 188 13.48 0.11 -10.87
CA ALA A 188 12.24 -0.66 -10.78
C ALA A 188 12.50 -2.05 -10.19
N TRP A 189 11.47 -2.65 -9.62
CA TRP A 189 11.49 -3.99 -9.06
C TRP A 189 10.77 -4.95 -10.00
N ARG A 190 11.28 -6.17 -10.11
CA ARG A 190 10.56 -7.31 -10.69
C ARG A 190 9.33 -7.63 -9.85
N HIS A 191 8.27 -8.11 -10.48
CA HIS A 191 7.04 -8.47 -9.77
C HIS A 191 7.24 -9.68 -8.84
N ILE A 192 7.74 -10.81 -9.35
CA ILE A 192 7.83 -12.09 -8.65
C ILE A 192 9.22 -12.72 -8.82
N ALA A 193 9.79 -13.19 -7.72
CA ALA A 193 10.93 -14.10 -7.72
C ALA A 193 10.64 -15.37 -6.92
N ASN A 194 10.89 -16.52 -7.53
CA ASN A 194 10.77 -17.83 -6.89
C ASN A 194 12.15 -18.44 -6.64
N VAL A 195 12.24 -19.36 -5.68
CA VAL A 195 13.46 -20.16 -5.47
C VAL A 195 13.71 -21.12 -6.63
N SER A 196 14.98 -21.48 -6.83
CA SER A 196 15.40 -22.50 -7.80
C SER A 196 16.03 -23.70 -7.07
N PRO A 197 15.67 -24.95 -7.39
CA PRO A 197 14.61 -25.34 -8.32
C PRO A 197 13.22 -24.95 -7.80
N LEU A 198 12.26 -24.76 -8.71
CA LEU A 198 10.87 -24.48 -8.33
C LEU A 198 10.33 -25.61 -7.43
N PRO A 199 9.49 -25.29 -6.43
CA PRO A 199 8.88 -26.29 -5.58
C PRO A 199 8.01 -27.23 -6.42
N GLN A 200 8.18 -28.54 -6.21
CA GLN A 200 7.32 -29.55 -6.81
C GLN A 200 5.97 -29.56 -6.08
N LEU A 201 5.03 -28.78 -6.59
CA LEU A 201 3.66 -28.78 -6.11
C LEU A 201 2.86 -29.91 -6.80
N SER A 202 1.85 -30.45 -6.11
CA SER A 202 0.95 -31.47 -6.67
C SER A 202 0.36 -31.00 -8.02
N PRO A 203 0.12 -31.87 -9.01
CA PRO A 203 -0.60 -31.48 -10.23
C PRO A 203 -2.04 -30.97 -9.97
N THR A 204 -2.59 -31.14 -8.76
CA THR A 204 -3.86 -30.56 -8.30
C THR A 204 -3.73 -29.20 -7.62
N THR A 205 -2.51 -28.71 -7.38
CA THR A 205 -2.24 -27.37 -6.85
C THR A 205 -1.97 -26.37 -7.97
N GLU A 206 -2.30 -25.11 -7.71
CA GLU A 206 -2.09 -23.97 -8.60
C GLU A 206 -0.65 -23.94 -9.15
N ARG A 207 -0.48 -23.65 -10.44
CA ARG A 207 0.86 -23.51 -11.05
C ARG A 207 1.61 -22.40 -10.31
N VAL A 208 2.90 -22.61 -10.05
CA VAL A 208 3.77 -21.57 -9.49
C VAL A 208 3.77 -20.37 -10.43
N LYS A 209 3.26 -19.24 -9.95
CA LYS A 209 3.21 -17.99 -10.70
C LYS A 209 4.62 -17.45 -10.91
N GLN A 210 4.91 -16.95 -12.10
CA GLN A 210 6.19 -16.32 -12.45
C GLN A 210 5.89 -15.05 -13.24
N ASP A 211 6.53 -13.96 -12.84
CA ASP A 211 6.53 -12.69 -13.55
C ASP A 211 7.79 -11.93 -13.12
N ASP A 212 8.83 -11.92 -13.94
CA ASP A 212 10.08 -11.23 -13.64
C ASP A 212 10.12 -9.81 -14.22
N ALA A 213 9.03 -9.33 -14.82
CA ALA A 213 8.96 -8.00 -15.41
C ALA A 213 8.60 -6.94 -14.34
N PRO A 214 8.97 -5.66 -14.56
CA PRO A 214 8.64 -4.55 -13.69
C PRO A 214 7.18 -4.11 -13.88
N TRP A 215 6.26 -4.89 -13.32
CA TRP A 215 4.83 -4.55 -13.30
C TRP A 215 4.61 -3.25 -12.51
N SER A 216 3.95 -2.27 -13.14
CA SER A 216 3.79 -0.92 -12.61
C SER A 216 2.96 -0.90 -11.33
N THR A 217 1.89 -1.69 -11.25
CA THR A 217 1.04 -1.74 -10.06
C THR A 217 1.82 -2.33 -8.87
N SER A 218 2.60 -3.38 -9.06
CA SER A 218 3.39 -3.96 -7.97
C SER A 218 4.59 -3.12 -7.52
N ASN A 219 5.19 -2.36 -8.44
CA ASN A 219 6.15 -1.31 -8.09
C ASN A 219 5.50 -0.22 -7.24
N ALA A 220 4.28 0.20 -7.59
CA ALA A 220 3.54 1.17 -6.81
C ALA A 220 3.16 0.62 -5.41
N TRP A 221 2.76 -0.65 -5.31
CA TRP A 221 2.57 -1.34 -4.03
C TRP A 221 3.82 -1.29 -3.16
N ALA A 222 4.98 -1.63 -3.73
CA ALA A 222 6.24 -1.62 -3.00
C ALA A 222 6.60 -0.22 -2.50
N ALA A 223 6.52 0.78 -3.38
CA ALA A 223 6.82 2.16 -3.01
C ALA A 223 5.84 2.72 -1.96
N ALA A 224 4.54 2.44 -2.09
CA ALA A 224 3.53 2.88 -1.12
C ALA A 224 3.64 2.17 0.23
N GLY A 225 3.97 0.88 0.22
CA GLY A 225 4.24 0.12 1.45
C GLY A 225 5.44 0.67 2.20
N MET A 226 6.55 0.90 1.50
CA MET A 226 7.73 1.54 2.08
C MET A 226 7.44 2.97 2.58
N ALA A 227 6.60 3.74 1.87
CA ALA A 227 6.20 5.07 2.31
C ALA A 227 5.41 5.03 3.65
N ARG A 228 4.54 4.02 3.85
CA ARG A 228 3.84 3.81 5.13
C ARG A 228 4.79 3.40 6.26
N VAL A 229 5.79 2.57 5.98
CA VAL A 229 6.85 2.24 6.95
C VAL A 229 7.65 3.49 7.31
N LEU A 230 8.08 4.27 6.30
CA LEU A 230 8.82 5.51 6.50
C LEU A 230 8.03 6.51 7.34
N ALA A 231 6.76 6.73 7.03
CA ALA A 231 5.84 7.57 7.80
C ALA A 231 5.77 7.13 9.27
N THR A 232 5.62 5.82 9.49
CA THR A 232 5.59 5.25 10.83
C THR A 232 6.89 5.53 11.59
N LEU A 233 8.06 5.32 10.97
CA LEU A 233 9.34 5.59 11.62
C LEU A 233 9.51 7.08 11.96
N LEU A 234 9.17 7.97 11.03
CA LEU A 234 9.29 9.42 11.19
C LEU A 234 8.38 9.97 12.29
N ASN A 235 7.16 9.46 12.38
CA ASN A 235 6.13 9.97 13.29
C ASN A 235 6.06 9.17 14.61
N SER A 236 6.97 8.21 14.83
CA SER A 236 7.04 7.44 16.09
C SER A 236 8.07 8.02 17.07
N PRO A 237 7.98 7.66 18.37
CA PRO A 237 9.03 7.96 19.36
C PRO A 237 10.43 7.45 18.98
N PHE A 238 10.53 6.52 18.03
CA PHE A 238 11.79 5.91 17.58
C PHE A 238 12.46 6.66 16.42
N ALA A 239 11.89 7.77 15.95
CA ALA A 239 12.40 8.54 14.83
C ALA A 239 13.90 8.94 14.95
N PRO A 240 14.43 9.34 16.12
CA PRO A 240 15.85 9.66 16.26
C PRO A 240 16.77 8.44 16.10
N HIS A 241 16.27 7.24 16.43
CA HIS A 241 17.05 6.01 16.47
C HIS A 241 16.99 5.20 15.16
N THR A 242 16.12 5.59 14.23
CA THR A 242 15.88 4.88 12.96
C THR A 242 16.33 5.66 11.74
N LYS A 243 17.24 6.63 11.90
CA LYS A 243 17.72 7.52 10.82
C LYS A 243 18.36 6.77 9.64
N PRO A 244 19.20 5.72 9.84
CA PRO A 244 19.69 4.91 8.73
C PRO A 244 18.55 4.23 7.97
N GLN A 245 17.62 3.61 8.69
CA GLN A 245 16.47 2.91 8.13
C GLN A 245 15.54 3.84 7.33
N GLN A 246 15.29 5.04 7.86
CA GLN A 246 14.54 6.09 7.14
C GLN A 246 15.23 6.49 5.82
N ARG A 247 16.56 6.47 5.78
CA ARG A 247 17.32 6.80 4.56
C ARG A 247 17.23 5.66 3.56
N ASP A 248 17.42 4.43 3.99
CA ASP A 248 17.34 3.24 3.12
C ASP A 248 15.96 3.12 2.47
N LEU A 249 14.88 3.30 3.24
CA LEU A 249 13.51 3.29 2.72
C LEU A 249 13.31 4.40 1.67
N ARG A 250 13.76 5.61 1.97
CA ARG A 250 13.66 6.75 1.06
C ARG A 250 14.39 6.48 -0.26
N ASP A 251 15.62 5.96 -0.19
CA ASP A 251 16.44 5.69 -1.37
C ASP A 251 15.78 4.62 -2.26
N MET A 252 15.22 3.55 -1.68
CA MET A 252 14.45 2.54 -2.42
C MET A 252 13.17 3.12 -3.05
N ILE A 253 12.42 3.94 -2.31
CA ILE A 253 11.20 4.60 -2.85
C ILE A 253 11.57 5.52 -4.02
N ILE A 254 12.59 6.36 -3.85
CA ILE A 254 13.06 7.29 -4.88
C ILE A 254 13.53 6.52 -6.13
N ALA A 255 14.22 5.39 -5.97
CA ALA A 255 14.65 4.57 -7.09
C ALA A 255 13.47 4.06 -7.93
N ILE A 256 12.41 3.57 -7.28
CA ILE A 256 11.19 3.11 -7.97
C ILE A 256 10.48 4.28 -8.67
N VAL A 257 10.29 5.40 -7.99
CA VAL A 257 9.64 6.59 -8.57
C VAL A 257 10.41 7.13 -9.77
N ARG A 258 11.75 7.17 -9.69
CA ARG A 258 12.63 7.57 -10.81
C ARG A 258 12.46 6.64 -12.01
N ALA A 259 12.44 5.34 -11.77
CA ALA A 259 12.24 4.35 -12.84
C ALA A 259 10.87 4.52 -13.50
N ALA A 260 9.80 4.69 -12.71
CA ALA A 260 8.45 4.90 -13.21
C ALA A 260 8.33 6.19 -14.04
N ARG A 261 8.86 7.31 -13.54
CA ARG A 261 8.86 8.58 -14.29
C ARG A 261 9.67 8.49 -15.59
N ALA A 262 10.82 7.81 -15.57
CA ALA A 262 11.64 7.60 -16.77
C ALA A 262 10.92 6.77 -17.85
N ALA A 263 10.03 5.85 -17.44
CA ALA A 263 9.21 5.03 -18.32
C ALA A 263 7.93 5.71 -18.84
N ASP A 264 7.55 6.88 -18.30
CA ASP A 264 6.29 7.59 -18.60
C ASP A 264 6.29 8.22 -20.00
N THR A 265 6.08 7.37 -21.00
CA THR A 265 6.15 7.70 -22.44
C THR A 265 4.91 7.28 -23.22
N HIS A 266 3.90 6.69 -22.56
CA HIS A 266 2.70 6.21 -23.24
C HIS A 266 1.87 7.39 -23.79
N PRO A 267 1.29 7.30 -25.01
CA PRO A 267 0.48 8.39 -25.59
C PRO A 267 -0.74 8.82 -24.77
N GLN A 268 -1.35 7.89 -24.02
CA GLN A 268 -2.42 8.18 -23.04
C GLN A 268 -1.93 8.88 -21.76
N ARG A 269 -0.62 9.13 -21.62
CA ARG A 269 0.00 9.84 -20.49
C ARG A 269 -0.18 9.16 -19.12
N LEU A 270 -0.54 7.89 -19.13
CA LEU A 270 -0.51 6.99 -17.98
C LEU A 270 0.78 6.18 -18.03
N LEU A 271 1.24 5.67 -16.89
CA LEU A 271 2.24 4.62 -16.86
C LEU A 271 1.72 3.38 -17.60
N ARG A 272 2.66 2.63 -18.19
CA ARG A 272 2.37 1.34 -18.80
C ARG A 272 2.19 0.28 -17.72
N ASN A 273 1.40 -0.74 -18.00
CA ASN A 273 1.23 -1.88 -17.09
C ASN A 273 2.57 -2.53 -16.77
N TYR A 274 3.44 -2.74 -17.75
CA TYR A 274 4.85 -3.09 -17.54
C TYR A 274 5.73 -1.93 -17.96
N LEU A 275 6.59 -1.46 -17.04
CA LEU A 275 7.32 -0.20 -17.20
C LEU A 275 8.36 -0.25 -18.32
N ASP A 276 8.89 -1.43 -18.66
CA ASP A 276 9.92 -1.65 -19.66
C ASP A 276 9.41 -2.22 -20.99
N ASP A 277 8.09 -2.39 -21.13
CA ASP A 277 7.46 -2.95 -22.33
C ASP A 277 6.65 -1.87 -23.06
N GLU A 278 7.17 -1.38 -24.20
CA GLU A 278 6.49 -0.39 -25.03
C GLU A 278 5.15 -0.86 -25.61
N SER A 279 4.92 -2.18 -25.66
CA SER A 279 3.66 -2.78 -26.11
C SER A 279 2.62 -2.92 -25.01
N ALA A 280 3.01 -2.77 -23.74
CA ALA A 280 2.10 -2.84 -22.61
C ALA A 280 1.09 -1.69 -22.64
N PHE A 281 -0.15 -2.01 -22.30
CA PHE A 281 -1.27 -1.07 -22.22
C PHE A 281 -1.05 -0.05 -21.09
N ALA A 282 -1.65 1.13 -21.21
CA ALA A 282 -1.70 2.11 -20.13
C ALA A 282 -2.47 1.59 -18.92
N ASP A 283 -2.02 1.88 -17.70
CA ASP A 283 -2.65 1.40 -16.47
C ASP A 283 -2.91 2.55 -15.47
N VAL A 284 -4.19 2.76 -15.15
CA VAL A 284 -4.61 3.75 -14.16
C VAL A 284 -4.18 3.34 -12.75
N ALA A 285 -4.19 2.04 -12.41
CA ALA A 285 -3.93 1.58 -11.06
C ALA A 285 -2.50 1.92 -10.62
N GLY A 286 -1.50 1.47 -11.37
CA GLY A 286 -0.09 1.76 -11.11
C GLY A 286 0.21 3.25 -11.17
N THR A 287 -0.38 3.99 -12.12
CA THR A 287 -0.20 5.45 -12.24
C THR A 287 -0.71 6.17 -10.99
N ALA A 288 -1.92 5.83 -10.52
CA ALA A 288 -2.54 6.52 -9.41
C ALA A 288 -1.76 6.32 -8.11
N LEU A 289 -1.40 5.07 -7.78
CA LEU A 289 -0.68 4.78 -6.55
C LEU A 289 0.76 5.34 -6.60
N MET A 290 1.45 5.28 -7.75
CA MET A 290 2.80 5.85 -7.89
C MET A 290 2.79 7.37 -7.69
N ALA A 291 1.81 8.08 -8.24
CA ALA A 291 1.65 9.51 -8.01
C ALA A 291 1.31 9.82 -6.54
N ALA A 292 0.51 8.96 -5.88
CA ALA A 292 0.20 9.10 -4.46
C ALA A 292 1.47 9.03 -3.60
N VAL A 293 2.39 8.11 -3.92
CA VAL A 293 3.69 7.97 -3.25
C VAL A 293 4.47 9.29 -3.30
N VAL A 294 4.53 9.95 -4.46
CA VAL A 294 5.25 11.21 -4.60
C VAL A 294 4.71 12.27 -3.62
N PHE A 295 3.40 12.45 -3.56
CA PHE A 295 2.78 13.38 -2.61
C PHE A 295 3.02 12.98 -1.16
N ARG A 296 2.90 11.69 -0.82
CA ARG A 296 3.12 11.19 0.54
C ARG A 296 4.55 11.44 1.01
N VAL A 297 5.55 11.09 0.22
CA VAL A 297 6.95 11.26 0.65
C VAL A 297 7.35 12.74 0.66
N ALA A 298 6.86 13.55 -0.29
CA ALA A 298 7.06 15.00 -0.26
C ALA A 298 6.41 15.66 0.97
N GLY A 299 5.21 15.23 1.37
CA GLY A 299 4.55 15.72 2.57
C GLY A 299 5.32 15.38 3.86
N LEU A 300 5.93 14.20 3.92
CA LEU A 300 6.71 13.76 5.08
C LEU A 300 8.02 14.54 5.24
N GLU A 301 8.71 14.84 4.14
CA GLU A 301 10.13 15.25 4.22
C GLU A 301 10.46 16.56 3.51
N GLY A 302 9.49 17.14 2.81
CA GLY A 302 9.66 18.33 1.98
C GLY A 302 10.11 18.01 0.56
N GLU A 303 9.64 18.79 -0.41
CA GLU A 303 9.84 18.55 -1.85
C GLU A 303 11.31 18.53 -2.25
N SER A 304 12.10 19.46 -1.69
CA SER A 304 13.53 19.61 -1.98
C SER A 304 14.37 18.43 -1.48
N VAL A 305 13.85 17.67 -0.52
CA VAL A 305 14.58 16.58 0.14
C VAL A 305 14.41 15.25 -0.61
N VAL A 306 13.29 15.05 -1.30
CA VAL A 306 12.93 13.71 -1.80
C VAL A 306 13.15 13.58 -3.30
N LEU A 307 12.70 14.54 -4.10
CA LEU A 307 12.67 14.36 -5.56
C LEU A 307 12.87 15.65 -6.35
N GLY A 308 12.70 16.83 -5.73
CA GLY A 308 12.68 18.11 -6.44
C GLY A 308 11.32 18.44 -7.06
N GLY A 309 11.09 19.72 -7.39
CA GLY A 309 9.79 20.21 -7.86
C GLY A 309 9.25 19.52 -9.12
N GLU A 310 10.13 19.02 -10.00
CA GLU A 310 9.74 18.35 -11.24
C GLU A 310 8.94 17.04 -11.01
N TYR A 311 9.12 16.38 -9.86
CA TYR A 311 8.35 15.17 -9.55
C TYR A 311 6.99 15.49 -8.96
N ILE A 312 6.88 16.60 -8.22
CA ILE A 312 5.58 17.14 -7.81
C ILE A 312 4.77 17.53 -9.06
N GLU A 313 5.38 18.25 -10.00
CA GLU A 313 4.74 18.60 -11.26
C GLU A 313 4.29 17.35 -12.03
N TRP A 314 5.14 16.32 -12.08
CA TRP A 314 4.80 15.03 -12.66
C TRP A 314 3.62 14.36 -11.94
N ALA A 315 3.60 14.32 -10.60
CA ALA A 315 2.52 13.72 -9.84
C ALA A 315 1.19 14.49 -9.97
N VAL A 316 1.24 15.83 -10.03
CA VAL A 316 0.07 16.68 -10.34
C VAL A 316 -0.44 16.38 -11.74
N ASP A 317 0.46 16.19 -12.71
CA ASP A 317 0.08 15.78 -14.06
C ASP A 317 -0.61 14.41 -14.08
N LYS A 318 -0.02 13.41 -13.42
CA LYS A 318 -0.59 12.07 -13.32
C LYS A 318 -1.96 12.10 -12.63
N MET A 319 -2.13 12.91 -11.58
CA MET A 319 -3.44 13.10 -10.95
C MET A 319 -4.50 13.65 -11.92
N ARG A 320 -4.12 14.61 -12.78
CA ARG A 320 -5.03 15.14 -13.82
C ARG A 320 -5.37 14.08 -14.85
N VAL A 321 -4.37 13.35 -15.35
CA VAL A 321 -4.59 12.28 -16.35
C VAL A 321 -5.44 11.15 -15.77
N VAL A 322 -5.19 10.74 -14.52
CA VAL A 322 -6.03 9.74 -13.83
C VAL A 322 -7.48 10.22 -13.75
N ALA A 323 -7.72 11.50 -13.48
CA ALA A 323 -9.07 12.07 -13.45
C ALA A 323 -9.80 11.96 -14.80
N GLU A 324 -9.08 12.11 -15.92
CA GLU A 324 -9.62 11.96 -17.28
C GLU A 324 -10.05 10.51 -17.59
N HIS A 325 -9.51 9.54 -16.85
CA HIS A 325 -9.77 8.11 -17.01
C HIS A 325 -10.77 7.54 -16.00
N VAL A 326 -11.43 8.41 -15.22
CA VAL A 326 -12.55 8.04 -14.33
C VAL A 326 -13.85 8.50 -14.96
N ASP A 327 -14.77 7.57 -15.19
CA ASP A 327 -16.12 7.89 -15.66
C ASP A 327 -16.85 8.68 -14.56
N VAL A 328 -17.13 9.96 -14.82
CA VAL A 328 -17.71 10.89 -13.84
C VAL A 328 -19.12 10.51 -13.38
N ARG A 329 -19.84 9.67 -14.16
CA ARG A 329 -21.20 9.24 -13.85
C ARG A 329 -21.21 8.05 -12.91
N THR A 330 -20.27 7.13 -13.09
CA THR A 330 -20.24 5.82 -12.40
C THR A 330 -19.13 5.73 -11.35
N GLY A 331 -18.09 6.55 -11.46
CA GLY A 331 -16.86 6.45 -10.69
C GLY A 331 -15.90 5.36 -11.17
N VAL A 332 -16.20 4.63 -12.24
CA VAL A 332 -15.37 3.50 -12.69
C VAL A 332 -14.17 4.00 -13.49
N ALA A 333 -12.99 3.45 -13.22
CA ALA A 333 -11.74 3.83 -13.85
C ALA A 333 -11.31 2.80 -14.92
N ALA A 334 -10.79 3.27 -16.05
CA ALA A 334 -10.26 2.43 -17.12
C ALA A 334 -9.26 3.21 -17.99
N PRO A 335 -8.25 2.57 -18.61
CA PRO A 335 -7.90 1.15 -18.51
C PRO A 335 -7.26 0.79 -17.17
N VAL A 336 -7.56 -0.41 -16.67
CA VAL A 336 -6.98 -0.96 -15.44
C VAL A 336 -6.55 -2.40 -15.67
N VAL A 337 -5.46 -2.80 -15.02
CA VAL A 337 -5.01 -4.19 -14.96
C VAL A 337 -6.04 -5.11 -14.29
N ASN A 338 -6.06 -6.38 -14.67
CA ASN A 338 -6.74 -7.44 -13.93
C ASN A 338 -5.80 -7.95 -12.82
N SER A 339 -6.09 -7.67 -11.54
CA SER A 339 -5.20 -8.03 -10.42
C SER A 339 -5.00 -9.53 -10.23
N LEU A 340 -5.90 -10.37 -10.77
CA LEU A 340 -5.74 -11.83 -10.78
C LEU A 340 -4.96 -12.35 -12.00
N ARG A 341 -4.77 -11.50 -13.02
CA ARG A 341 -4.08 -11.79 -14.29
C ARG A 341 -3.37 -10.54 -14.79
N GLU A 342 -2.24 -10.22 -14.19
CA GLU A 342 -1.47 -8.98 -14.34
C GLU A 342 -1.06 -8.64 -15.79
N SER A 343 -0.99 -9.63 -16.68
CA SER A 343 -0.74 -9.42 -18.12
C SER A 343 -1.99 -9.04 -18.91
N GLN A 344 -3.17 -9.03 -18.29
CA GLN A 344 -4.45 -8.77 -18.92
C GLN A 344 -5.03 -7.45 -18.42
N GLN A 345 -5.51 -6.63 -19.37
CA GLN A 345 -6.35 -5.50 -19.05
C GLN A 345 -7.76 -5.99 -18.69
N MET A 346 -8.41 -5.38 -17.71
CA MET A 346 -9.82 -5.64 -17.45
C MET A 346 -10.70 -5.12 -18.61
N PRO A 347 -11.82 -5.80 -18.90
CA PRO A 347 -12.84 -5.28 -19.80
C PRO A 347 -13.35 -3.90 -19.36
N VAL A 348 -13.62 -3.03 -20.33
CA VAL A 348 -14.15 -1.69 -20.06
C VAL A 348 -15.49 -1.78 -19.33
N GLY A 349 -15.60 -1.05 -18.21
CA GLY A 349 -16.80 -1.02 -17.38
C GLY A 349 -16.81 -2.02 -16.22
N GLU A 350 -15.88 -2.98 -16.19
CA GLU A 350 -15.63 -3.78 -14.98
C GLU A 350 -14.87 -2.96 -13.93
N VAL A 351 -15.07 -3.30 -12.66
CA VAL A 351 -14.52 -2.55 -11.53
C VAL A 351 -13.34 -3.30 -10.93
N ASN A 352 -12.15 -2.69 -10.98
CA ASN A 352 -11.00 -3.14 -10.19
C ASN A 352 -11.03 -2.46 -8.81
N PRO A 353 -11.26 -3.18 -7.69
CA PRO A 353 -11.32 -2.58 -6.35
C PRO A 353 -10.02 -1.88 -5.92
N GLU A 354 -8.86 -2.42 -6.29
CA GLU A 354 -7.55 -1.83 -5.97
C GLU A 354 -7.38 -0.50 -6.68
N ALA A 355 -7.65 -0.46 -7.99
CA ALA A 355 -7.55 0.77 -8.78
C ALA A 355 -8.45 1.87 -8.23
N GLN A 356 -9.69 1.52 -7.83
CA GLN A 356 -10.60 2.47 -7.19
C GLN A 356 -10.01 3.01 -5.87
N ALA A 357 -9.50 2.12 -5.00
CA ALA A 357 -8.89 2.54 -3.74
C ALA A 357 -7.64 3.41 -3.96
N PHE A 358 -6.81 3.12 -4.96
CA PHE A 358 -5.62 3.91 -5.30
C PHE A 358 -5.93 5.32 -5.76
N ILE A 359 -7.03 5.51 -6.50
CA ILE A 359 -7.50 6.83 -6.91
C ILE A 359 -7.91 7.66 -5.69
N VAL A 360 -8.56 7.03 -4.70
CA VAL A 360 -8.91 7.68 -3.43
C VAL A 360 -7.65 8.04 -2.63
N LEU A 361 -6.67 7.12 -2.55
CA LEU A 361 -5.37 7.36 -1.90
C LEU A 361 -4.60 8.50 -2.58
N LEU A 362 -4.59 8.55 -3.92
CA LEU A 362 -4.00 9.65 -4.69
C LEU A 362 -4.65 10.99 -4.34
N PHE A 363 -5.98 11.04 -4.31
CA PHE A 363 -6.70 12.25 -3.94
C PHE A 363 -6.37 12.69 -2.50
N ALA A 364 -6.38 11.75 -1.55
CA ALA A 364 -6.05 12.03 -0.16
C ALA A 364 -4.60 12.53 0.00
N ALA A 365 -3.65 11.89 -0.66
CA ALA A 365 -2.23 12.28 -0.62
C ALA A 365 -2.02 13.68 -1.20
N TRP A 366 -2.61 13.99 -2.35
CA TRP A 366 -2.55 15.32 -2.95
C TRP A 366 -3.20 16.39 -2.05
N ARG A 367 -4.38 16.11 -1.48
CA ARG A 367 -5.08 17.02 -0.56
C ARG A 367 -4.19 17.37 0.63
N ASP A 368 -3.62 16.36 1.26
CA ASP A 368 -2.83 16.55 2.49
C ASP A 368 -1.54 17.33 2.19
N TRP A 369 -0.83 16.97 1.10
CA TRP A 369 0.37 17.71 0.67
C TRP A 369 0.06 19.16 0.29
N SER A 370 -0.99 19.41 -0.51
CA SER A 370 -1.34 20.76 -0.96
C SER A 370 -1.76 21.69 0.18
N GLN A 371 -2.45 21.16 1.20
CA GLN A 371 -2.78 21.91 2.42
C GLN A 371 -1.55 22.24 3.26
N ALA A 372 -0.61 21.29 3.38
CA ALA A 372 0.65 21.51 4.08
C ALA A 372 1.51 22.59 3.41
N GLU A 373 1.61 22.57 2.08
CA GLU A 373 2.35 23.58 1.31
C GLU A 373 1.71 24.96 1.37
N SER A 374 0.37 25.04 1.28
CA SER A 374 -0.36 26.31 1.45
C SER A 374 -0.11 26.93 2.83
N SER A 375 -0.03 26.09 3.87
CA SER A 375 0.25 26.52 5.25
C SER A 375 1.70 27.00 5.44
N ARG A 376 2.63 26.59 4.57
CA ARG A 376 4.03 27.02 4.55
C ARG A 376 4.24 28.33 3.78
N GLY A 377 3.19 28.93 3.22
CA GLY A 377 3.25 30.19 2.47
C GLY A 377 3.55 30.03 0.98
N GLY A 378 3.48 28.81 0.44
CA GLY A 378 3.56 28.57 -1.00
C GLY A 378 2.31 29.08 -1.71
N HIS A 379 2.42 30.15 -2.50
CA HIS A 379 1.33 30.59 -3.37
C HIS A 379 1.16 29.62 -4.54
N PHE A 380 0.07 28.84 -4.53
CA PHE A 380 -0.52 28.38 -5.79
C PHE A 380 -1.25 29.56 -6.41
N SER A 381 -0.75 30.01 -7.58
CA SER A 381 -1.53 30.88 -8.46
C SER A 381 -2.76 30.10 -8.88
N ASP A 382 -3.93 30.50 -8.37
CA ASP A 382 -5.24 30.16 -8.91
C ASP A 382 -5.30 30.51 -10.40
N LYS A 383 -4.89 29.57 -11.24
CA LYS A 383 -5.31 29.52 -12.64
C LYS A 383 -6.05 28.21 -12.82
N VAL A 384 -7.36 28.39 -12.58
CA VAL A 384 -8.54 27.52 -12.73
C VAL A 384 -8.44 26.55 -13.90
#